data_AF-A0A9W7XUW0-F1
#
_entry.id   AF-A0A9W7XUW0-F1
#
_cell.length_a   1.000
_cell.length_b   1.000
_cell.length_c   1.000
_cell.angle_alpha   90.00
_cell.angle_beta   90.00
_cell.angle_gamma   90.00
#
_symmetry.space_group_name_H-M   'P 1'
#
loop_
_entity.id
_entity.type
_entity.pdbx_description
1 polymer ?
#
loop_
_entity_poly.entity_id
_entity_poly.type
_entity_poly.pdbx_seq_one_letter_code
_entity_poly.pdbx_strand_id
1 'polypeptide(L)'
;IATSVVDSLCQLGLLESTTDEIAISALGECVARHGVDPVAMAKIVANLPPNPCYQHVLETVCGCSEFDDLRITVGQKGVLNELNKNACLRFKVASRIDSVQHKVFILIQYGLQRQTLPSSKYSSGLASDMGRALGLAYGPAMCIRDAYASQGNTSGVLASATL
;
A
#
# COMPACT_ATOMS: atom_id res chain seq x y z
N ILE A 1 -16.25 -21.90 19.35
CA ILE A 1 -16.45 -20.84 18.33
C ILE A 1 -15.46 -19.68 18.54
N ALA A 2 -15.16 -19.24 19.77
CA ALA A 2 -14.15 -18.20 20.03
C ALA A 2 -12.68 -18.66 19.85
N THR A 3 -12.36 -19.92 20.17
CA THR A 3 -11.00 -20.48 20.05
C THR A 3 -10.46 -20.43 18.62
N SER A 4 -11.27 -20.75 17.61
CA SER A 4 -10.82 -20.78 16.21
C SER A 4 -10.41 -19.42 15.65
N VAL A 5 -11.01 -18.32 16.12
CA VAL A 5 -10.66 -16.97 15.66
C VAL A 5 -9.35 -16.51 16.28
N VAL A 6 -9.17 -16.74 17.59
CA VAL A 6 -7.92 -16.45 18.29
C VAL A 6 -6.76 -17.23 17.67
N ASP A 7 -6.96 -18.54 17.43
CA ASP A 7 -5.96 -19.39 16.79
C ASP A 7 -5.58 -18.86 15.39
N SER A 8 -6.56 -18.40 14.62
CA SER A 8 -6.33 -17.81 13.28
C SER A 8 -5.52 -16.52 13.36
N LEU A 9 -5.81 -15.64 14.33
CA LEU A 9 -5.08 -14.39 14.51
C LEU A 9 -3.65 -14.62 15.03
N CYS A 10 -3.44 -15.64 15.87
CA CYS A 10 -2.11 -16.09 16.26
C CYS A 10 -1.32 -16.64 15.07
N GLN A 11 -1.94 -17.47 14.21
CA GLN A 11 -1.29 -17.98 12.99
C GLN A 11 -0.90 -16.88 12.02
N LEU A 12 -1.64 -15.77 11.99
CA LEU A 12 -1.34 -14.59 11.19
C LEU A 12 -0.31 -13.65 11.83
N GLY A 13 0.16 -13.94 13.05
CA GLY A 13 1.12 -13.10 13.78
C GLY A 13 0.53 -11.78 14.28
N LEU A 14 -0.80 -11.68 14.38
CA LEU A 14 -1.51 -10.49 14.90
C LEU A 14 -1.70 -10.54 16.41
N LEU A 15 -1.70 -11.74 16.98
CA LEU A 15 -1.74 -11.99 18.41
C LEU A 15 -0.58 -12.93 18.80
N GLU A 16 -0.10 -12.79 20.01
CA GLU A 16 0.88 -13.67 20.63
C GLU A 16 0.17 -14.45 21.74
N SER A 17 0.20 -15.78 21.68
CA SER A 17 -0.34 -16.64 22.74
C SER A 17 0.81 -17.29 23.51
N THR A 18 0.76 -17.14 24.83
CA THR A 18 1.53 -17.93 25.79
C THR A 18 0.61 -18.92 26.49
N THR A 19 1.15 -19.79 27.32
CA THR A 19 0.37 -20.84 28.02
C THR A 19 -0.84 -20.29 28.79
N ASP A 20 -0.74 -19.07 29.32
CA ASP A 20 -1.77 -18.47 30.19
C ASP A 20 -2.31 -17.12 29.70
N GLU A 21 -1.69 -16.49 28.69
CA GLU A 21 -2.03 -15.12 28.28
C GLU A 21 -2.06 -14.95 26.75
N ILE A 22 -2.96 -14.09 26.28
CA ILE A 22 -3.04 -13.63 24.89
C ILE A 22 -2.70 -12.14 24.88
N ALA A 23 -1.67 -11.77 24.11
CA ALA A 23 -1.24 -10.40 23.91
C ALA A 23 -1.42 -9.98 22.44
N ILE A 24 -1.59 -8.68 22.21
CA ILE A 24 -1.59 -8.12 20.86
C ILE A 24 -0.15 -7.96 20.37
N SER A 25 0.14 -8.40 19.14
CA SER A 25 1.47 -8.19 18.56
C SER A 25 1.64 -6.74 18.08
N ALA A 26 2.88 -6.31 17.83
CA ALA A 26 3.14 -4.99 17.26
C ALA A 26 2.41 -4.76 15.91
N LEU A 27 2.33 -5.81 15.08
CA LEU A 27 1.58 -5.76 13.83
C LEU A 27 0.07 -5.66 14.10
N GLY A 28 -0.45 -6.45 15.04
CA GLY A 28 -1.86 -6.41 15.44
C GLY A 28 -2.27 -5.03 15.94
N GLU A 29 -1.44 -4.40 16.77
CA GLU A 29 -1.69 -3.04 17.27
C GLU A 29 -1.67 -2.02 16.14
N CYS A 30 -0.70 -2.12 15.22
CA CYS A 30 -0.59 -1.20 14.09
C CYS A 30 -1.79 -1.29 13.14
N VAL A 31 -2.20 -2.52 12.79
CA VAL A 31 -3.39 -2.77 11.96
C VAL A 31 -4.64 -2.19 12.62
N ALA A 32 -4.84 -2.43 13.91
CA ALA A 32 -5.99 -1.92 14.65
C ALA A 32 -5.98 -0.38 14.72
N ARG A 33 -4.81 0.23 14.92
CA ARG A 33 -4.63 1.69 14.98
C ARG A 33 -4.95 2.37 13.65
N HIS A 34 -4.60 1.73 12.53
CA HIS A 34 -4.75 2.31 11.19
C HIS A 34 -6.01 1.83 10.45
N GLY A 35 -6.80 0.92 11.01
CA GLY A 35 -8.04 0.43 10.41
C GLY A 35 -7.83 -0.31 9.09
N VAL A 36 -6.70 -1.00 8.95
CA VAL A 36 -6.32 -1.80 7.77
C VAL A 36 -6.93 -3.19 7.89
N ASP A 37 -7.20 -3.88 6.77
CA ASP A 37 -7.63 -5.28 6.82
C ASP A 37 -6.52 -6.16 7.45
N PRO A 38 -6.80 -6.83 8.59
CA PRO A 38 -5.79 -7.61 9.31
C PRO A 38 -5.25 -8.80 8.52
N VAL A 39 -6.11 -9.48 7.76
CA VAL A 39 -5.73 -10.68 7.01
C VAL A 39 -4.92 -10.30 5.78
N ALA A 40 -5.32 -9.24 5.08
CA ALA A 40 -4.57 -8.71 3.94
C ALA A 40 -3.20 -8.21 4.39
N MET A 41 -3.13 -7.45 5.48
CA MET A 41 -1.87 -6.88 5.96
C MET A 41 -0.89 -7.96 6.44
N ALA A 42 -1.37 -8.96 7.19
CA ALA A 42 -0.52 -10.09 7.61
C ALA A 42 0.07 -10.83 6.41
N LYS A 43 -0.73 -11.08 5.36
CA LYS A 43 -0.24 -11.70 4.11
C LYS A 43 0.79 -10.83 3.39
N ILE A 44 0.60 -9.52 3.35
CA ILE A 44 1.57 -8.60 2.74
C ILE A 44 2.90 -8.66 3.49
N VAL A 45 2.89 -8.52 4.82
CA VAL A 45 4.12 -8.54 5.63
C VAL A 45 4.84 -9.88 5.49
N ALA A 46 4.10 -10.99 5.49
CA ALA A 46 4.68 -12.33 5.35
C ALA A 46 5.33 -12.59 3.97
N ASN A 47 4.85 -11.93 2.91
CA ASN A 47 5.37 -12.11 1.54
C ASN A 47 6.41 -11.07 1.12
N LEU A 48 6.61 -10.01 1.90
CA LEU A 48 7.64 -9.00 1.60
C LEU A 48 9.04 -9.57 1.86
N PRO A 49 10.01 -9.35 0.96
CA PRO A 49 11.38 -9.81 1.12
C PRO A 49 12.08 -9.03 2.24
N PRO A 50 13.08 -9.60 2.94
CA PRO A 50 13.69 -9.00 4.12
C PRO A 50 14.30 -7.61 3.89
N ASN A 51 14.67 -7.24 2.67
CA ASN A 51 15.12 -5.89 2.33
C ASN A 51 14.35 -5.40 1.10
N PRO A 52 13.08 -5.02 1.24
CA PRO A 52 12.28 -4.62 0.09
C PRO A 52 12.80 -3.26 -0.39
N CYS A 53 13.03 -3.12 -1.69
CA CYS A 53 13.29 -1.81 -2.25
C CYS A 53 12.01 -0.97 -2.21
N TYR A 54 12.15 0.37 -2.25
CA TYR A 54 11.02 1.29 -2.19
C TYR A 54 9.95 1.00 -3.26
N GLN A 55 10.38 0.67 -4.49
CA GLN A 55 9.46 0.33 -5.57
C GLN A 55 8.60 -0.88 -5.21
N HIS A 56 9.21 -1.91 -4.62
CA HIS A 56 8.51 -3.13 -4.24
C HIS A 56 7.48 -2.88 -3.13
N VAL A 57 7.83 -2.06 -2.13
CA VAL A 57 6.88 -1.63 -1.09
C VAL A 57 5.71 -0.88 -1.73
N LEU A 58 6.00 0.06 -2.62
CA LEU A 58 4.97 0.86 -3.29
C LEU A 58 4.05 -0.01 -4.14
N GLU A 59 4.60 -0.91 -4.96
CA GLU A 59 3.83 -1.85 -5.79
C GLU A 59 2.94 -2.76 -4.94
N THR A 60 3.46 -3.22 -3.80
CA THR A 60 2.74 -4.07 -2.84
C THR A 60 1.57 -3.32 -2.22
N VAL A 61 1.80 -2.10 -1.73
CA VAL A 61 0.73 -1.25 -1.18
C VAL A 61 -0.33 -0.99 -2.25
N CYS A 62 0.05 -0.63 -3.48
CA CYS A 62 -0.91 -0.35 -4.54
C CYS A 62 -1.75 -1.57 -4.96
N GLY A 63 -1.34 -2.78 -4.58
CA GLY A 63 -2.03 -4.04 -4.85
C GLY A 63 -3.11 -4.41 -3.82
N CYS A 64 -3.31 -3.61 -2.76
CA CYS A 64 -4.32 -3.91 -1.76
C CYS A 64 -5.75 -3.80 -2.32
N SER A 65 -6.66 -4.64 -1.82
CA SER A 65 -8.09 -4.60 -2.20
C SER A 65 -8.81 -3.33 -1.76
N GLU A 66 -8.23 -2.56 -0.85
CA GLU A 66 -8.74 -1.24 -0.40
C GLU A 66 -8.88 -0.26 -1.58
N PHE A 67 -8.15 -0.48 -2.67
CA PHE A 67 -8.18 0.37 -3.84
C PHE A 67 -9.24 -0.03 -4.89
N ASP A 68 -9.93 -1.16 -4.75
CA ASP A 68 -10.83 -1.71 -5.78
C ASP A 68 -11.97 -0.75 -6.20
N ASP A 69 -12.33 0.19 -5.31
CA ASP A 69 -13.31 1.25 -5.56
C ASP A 69 -12.79 2.38 -6.47
N LEU A 70 -11.48 2.46 -6.70
CA LEU A 70 -10.84 3.48 -7.56
C LEU A 70 -10.80 3.05 -9.03
N ARG A 71 -11.84 2.37 -9.50
CA ARG A 71 -11.94 1.77 -10.83
C ARG A 71 -11.55 2.75 -11.95
N ILE A 72 -10.93 2.23 -12.99
CA ILE A 72 -10.59 3.01 -14.17
C ILE A 72 -11.87 3.28 -14.98
N THR A 73 -12.23 4.54 -15.15
CA THR A 73 -13.39 4.94 -15.96
C THR A 73 -13.02 5.12 -17.44
N VAL A 74 -14.03 5.23 -18.30
CA VAL A 74 -13.84 5.38 -19.75
C VAL A 74 -13.02 6.62 -20.06
N GLY A 75 -11.93 6.44 -20.82
CA GLY A 75 -11.02 7.51 -21.22
C GLY A 75 -9.86 7.78 -20.26
N GLN A 76 -9.97 7.41 -18.96
CA GLN A 76 -8.87 7.58 -18.01
C GLN A 76 -7.62 6.78 -18.42
N LYS A 77 -7.78 5.61 -19.06
CA LYS A 77 -6.66 4.79 -19.55
C LYS A 77 -5.70 5.60 -20.42
N GLY A 78 -6.20 6.42 -21.35
CA GLY A 78 -5.36 7.23 -22.23
C GLY A 78 -4.52 8.22 -21.43
N VAL A 79 -5.16 8.94 -20.52
CA VAL A 79 -4.49 9.90 -19.63
C VAL A 79 -3.42 9.22 -18.79
N LEU A 80 -3.75 8.10 -18.13
CA LEU A 80 -2.80 7.37 -17.28
C LEU A 80 -1.59 6.83 -18.07
N ASN A 81 -1.79 6.36 -19.31
CA ASN A 81 -0.68 5.94 -20.16
C ASN A 81 0.23 7.12 -20.55
N GLU A 82 -0.29 8.34 -20.73
CA GLU A 82 0.54 9.53 -20.95
C GLU A 82 1.26 9.97 -19.67
N LEU A 83 0.60 9.93 -18.51
CA LEU A 83 1.24 10.20 -17.22
C LEU A 83 2.41 9.24 -16.95
N ASN A 84 2.26 7.95 -17.30
CA ASN A 84 3.32 6.95 -17.15
C ASN A 84 4.59 7.25 -17.97
N LYS A 85 4.48 8.04 -19.04
CA LYS A 85 5.63 8.43 -19.87
C LYS A 85 6.41 9.60 -19.29
N ASN A 86 5.81 10.38 -18.38
CA ASN A 86 6.38 11.59 -17.83
C ASN A 86 7.76 11.31 -17.18
N ALA A 87 8.74 12.18 -17.49
CA ALA A 87 10.11 12.03 -16.99
C ALA A 87 10.22 12.23 -15.47
N CYS A 88 9.28 12.94 -14.85
CA CYS A 88 9.23 13.14 -13.40
C CYS A 88 8.82 11.87 -12.64
N LEU A 89 8.11 10.93 -13.29
CA LEU A 89 7.67 9.71 -12.63
C LEU A 89 8.86 8.79 -12.36
N ARG A 90 9.11 8.50 -11.08
CA ARG A 90 10.30 7.74 -10.64
C ARG A 90 10.27 6.30 -11.14
N PHE A 91 9.12 5.65 -11.06
CA PHE A 91 8.92 4.27 -11.48
C PHE A 91 7.83 4.19 -12.54
N LYS A 92 8.17 3.62 -13.70
CA LYS A 92 7.26 3.45 -14.82
C LYS A 92 6.66 2.05 -14.82
N VAL A 93 5.39 1.96 -15.16
CA VAL A 93 4.73 0.69 -15.47
C VAL A 93 5.21 0.24 -16.85
N ALA A 94 5.76 -0.97 -16.95
CA ALA A 94 6.31 -1.49 -18.21
C ALA A 94 5.24 -1.83 -19.26
N SER A 95 4.02 -2.12 -18.81
CA SER A 95 2.88 -2.50 -19.64
C SER A 95 1.87 -1.35 -19.79
N ARG A 96 0.83 -1.60 -20.58
CA ARG A 96 -0.29 -0.67 -20.73
C ARG A 96 -1.08 -0.58 -19.43
N ILE A 97 -1.51 0.62 -19.06
CA ILE A 97 -2.35 0.83 -17.88
C ILE A 97 -3.75 0.24 -18.09
N ASP A 98 -4.02 -0.87 -17.41
CA ASP A 98 -5.24 -1.65 -17.50
C ASP A 98 -5.84 -2.11 -16.16
N SER A 99 -5.07 -2.05 -15.06
CA SER A 99 -5.49 -2.46 -13.72
C SER A 99 -5.63 -1.27 -12.75
N VAL A 100 -6.44 -1.45 -11.70
CA VAL A 100 -6.58 -0.46 -10.62
C VAL A 100 -5.23 -0.22 -9.94
N GLN A 101 -4.45 -1.28 -9.70
CA GLN A 101 -3.10 -1.19 -9.15
C GLN A 101 -2.22 -0.24 -9.99
N HIS A 102 -2.22 -0.36 -11.32
CA HIS A 102 -1.46 0.53 -12.20
C HIS A 102 -1.89 2.00 -12.06
N LYS A 103 -3.21 2.27 -11.98
CA LYS A 103 -3.74 3.62 -11.76
C LYS A 103 -3.25 4.19 -10.43
N VAL A 104 -3.43 3.45 -9.35
CA VAL A 104 -3.05 3.87 -7.99
C VAL A 104 -1.55 4.11 -7.89
N PHE A 105 -0.75 3.22 -8.47
CA PHE A 105 0.71 3.33 -8.50
C PHE A 105 1.19 4.63 -9.14
N ILE A 106 0.57 5.04 -10.26
CA ILE A 106 0.88 6.32 -10.90
C ILE A 106 0.40 7.49 -10.03
N LEU A 107 -0.84 7.45 -9.55
CA LEU A 107 -1.43 8.56 -8.80
C LEU A 107 -0.69 8.83 -7.48
N ILE A 108 -0.31 7.79 -6.73
CA ILE A 108 0.45 7.93 -5.49
C ILE A 108 1.81 8.59 -5.78
N GLN A 109 2.53 8.15 -6.82
CA GLN A 109 3.81 8.77 -7.18
C GLN A 109 3.64 10.25 -7.53
N TYR A 110 2.63 10.60 -8.34
CA TYR A 110 2.32 12.01 -8.65
C TYR A 110 2.02 12.82 -7.39
N GLY A 111 1.24 12.25 -6.47
CA GLY A 111 0.90 12.87 -5.19
C GLY A 111 2.12 13.12 -4.30
N LEU A 112 2.97 12.10 -4.13
CA LEU A 112 4.22 12.19 -3.35
C LEU A 112 5.20 13.20 -3.95
N GLN A 113 5.24 13.30 -5.28
CA GLN A 113 6.07 14.25 -6.01
C GLN A 113 5.44 15.65 -6.15
N ARG A 114 4.25 15.87 -5.58
CA ARG A 114 3.47 17.11 -5.66
C ARG A 114 3.25 17.60 -7.11
N GLN A 115 3.11 16.65 -8.04
CA GLN A 115 2.87 16.93 -9.44
C GLN A 115 1.38 17.19 -9.69
N THR A 116 1.09 18.16 -10.56
CA THR A 116 -0.28 18.46 -10.97
C THR A 116 -0.73 17.49 -12.07
N LEU A 117 -1.95 16.99 -11.96
CA LEU A 117 -2.56 16.20 -13.02
C LEU A 117 -3.07 17.11 -14.14
N PRO A 118 -3.01 16.68 -15.41
CA PRO A 118 -3.50 17.47 -16.53
C PRO A 118 -5.01 17.71 -16.40
N SER A 119 -5.48 18.89 -16.78
CA SER A 119 -6.91 19.20 -16.83
C SER A 119 -7.48 18.81 -18.20
N SER A 120 -8.37 17.83 -18.24
CA SER A 120 -9.01 17.31 -19.45
C SER A 120 -10.34 16.64 -19.09
N LYS A 121 -11.23 16.45 -20.09
CA LYS A 121 -12.48 15.70 -19.90
C LYS A 121 -12.25 14.31 -19.29
N TYR A 122 -11.16 13.65 -19.67
CA TYR A 122 -10.82 12.28 -19.26
C TYR A 122 -9.96 12.18 -18.00
N SER A 123 -9.53 13.32 -17.44
CA SER A 123 -8.84 13.38 -16.15
C SER A 123 -9.75 13.81 -15.00
N SER A 124 -11.04 14.03 -15.29
CA SER A 124 -12.06 14.21 -14.26
C SER A 124 -12.02 13.04 -13.26
N GLY A 125 -12.08 13.36 -11.98
CA GLY A 125 -12.00 12.40 -10.87
C GLY A 125 -10.59 11.95 -10.49
N LEU A 126 -9.57 12.04 -11.37
CA LEU A 126 -8.22 11.53 -11.06
C LEU A 126 -7.56 12.28 -9.89
N ALA A 127 -7.81 13.58 -9.73
CA ALA A 127 -7.31 14.34 -8.59
C ALA A 127 -7.96 13.88 -7.27
N SER A 128 -9.26 13.59 -7.30
CA SER A 128 -9.97 13.02 -6.16
C SER A 128 -9.48 11.61 -5.84
N ASP A 129 -9.30 10.77 -6.86
CA ASP A 129 -8.77 9.41 -6.72
C ASP A 129 -7.34 9.43 -6.17
N MET A 130 -6.50 10.38 -6.58
CA MET A 130 -5.17 10.57 -6.03
C MET A 130 -5.21 10.90 -4.54
N GLY A 131 -6.06 11.83 -4.12
CA GLY A 131 -6.25 12.15 -2.70
C GLY A 131 -6.71 10.94 -1.89
N ARG A 132 -7.70 10.18 -2.41
CA ARG A 132 -8.18 8.93 -1.78
C ARG A 132 -7.07 7.87 -1.73
N ALA A 133 -6.32 7.68 -2.81
CA ALA A 133 -5.25 6.71 -2.89
C ALA A 133 -4.15 7.00 -1.85
N LEU A 134 -3.75 8.26 -1.68
CA LEU A 134 -2.79 8.65 -0.65
C LEU A 134 -3.30 8.36 0.77
N GLY A 135 -4.58 8.63 1.03
CA GLY A 135 -5.21 8.33 2.32
C GLY A 135 -5.26 6.84 2.61
N LEU A 136 -5.70 6.04 1.64
CA LEU A 136 -5.79 4.58 1.75
C LEU A 136 -4.42 3.91 1.88
N ALA A 137 -3.40 4.43 1.19
CA ALA A 137 -2.04 3.88 1.23
C ALA A 137 -1.32 4.13 2.57
N TYR A 138 -1.75 5.12 3.34
CA TYR A 138 -1.08 5.52 4.58
C TYR A 138 -1.05 4.39 5.62
N GLY A 139 -2.19 3.76 5.89
CA GLY A 139 -2.29 2.68 6.88
C GLY A 139 -1.39 1.48 6.56
N PRO A 140 -1.50 0.87 5.36
CA PRO A 140 -0.64 -0.23 4.95
C PRO A 140 0.86 0.13 4.95
N ALA A 141 1.22 1.34 4.51
CA ALA A 141 2.61 1.78 4.52
C ALA A 141 3.18 1.89 5.95
N MET A 142 2.39 2.38 6.90
CA MET A 142 2.77 2.47 8.31
C MET A 142 2.92 1.07 8.95
N CYS A 143 2.01 0.14 8.63
CA CYS A 143 2.09 -1.24 9.08
C CYS A 143 3.35 -1.95 8.55
N ILE A 144 3.68 -1.76 7.27
CA ILE A 144 4.92 -2.31 6.69
C ILE A 144 6.13 -1.71 7.41
N ARG A 145 6.20 -0.38 7.55
CA ARG A 145 7.31 0.28 8.25
C ARG A 145 7.51 -0.30 9.66
N ASP A 146 6.44 -0.41 10.44
CA ASP A 146 6.51 -0.87 11.83
C ASP A 146 6.93 -2.34 11.91
N ALA A 147 6.44 -3.19 11.00
CA ALA A 147 6.85 -4.59 10.91
C ALA A 147 8.35 -4.77 10.59
N TYR A 148 8.94 -3.90 9.78
CA TYR A 148 10.38 -3.92 9.49
C TYR A 148 11.22 -3.29 10.60
N ALA A 149 10.70 -2.25 11.25
CA ALA A 149 11.35 -1.63 12.41
C ALA A 149 11.48 -2.62 13.59
N SER A 150 10.45 -3.43 13.85
CA SER A 150 10.49 -4.45 14.90
C SER A 150 11.47 -5.60 14.61
N GLN A 151 11.84 -5.80 13.35
CA GLN A 151 12.83 -6.79 12.92
C GLN A 151 14.28 -6.25 12.96
N GLY A 152 14.47 -5.00 13.38
CA GLY A 152 15.78 -4.33 13.33
C GLY A 152 16.24 -3.99 11.90
N ASN A 153 15.35 -4.11 10.91
CA ASN A 153 15.66 -3.82 9.51
C ASN A 153 15.17 -2.44 9.10
N THR A 154 15.89 -1.42 9.55
CA THR A 154 15.58 -0.02 9.24
C THR A 154 16.19 0.44 7.91
N SER A 155 17.11 -0.32 7.34
CA SER A 155 17.94 0.10 6.20
C SER A 155 17.13 0.28 4.90
N GLY A 156 16.20 -0.63 4.59
CA GLY A 156 15.38 -0.52 3.37
C GLY A 156 14.32 0.59 3.44
N VAL A 157 13.77 0.83 4.64
CA VAL A 157 12.66 1.77 4.85
C VAL A 157 13.14 3.21 5.09
N LEU A 158 14.27 3.40 5.79
CA LEU A 158 14.83 4.74 6.05
C LEU A 158 15.74 5.26 4.94
N ALA A 159 16.45 4.40 4.21
CA ALA A 159 17.32 4.85 3.10
C ALA A 159 16.54 5.51 1.94
N SER A 160 15.21 5.33 1.93
CA SER A 160 14.32 5.90 0.92
C SER A 160 13.56 7.16 1.40
N ALA A 161 13.75 7.56 2.66
CA ALA A 161 13.11 8.75 3.26
C ALA A 161 13.82 10.07 2.92
N THR A 162 14.97 10.01 2.23
CA THR A 162 15.61 11.19 1.62
C THR A 162 14.88 11.53 0.33
N LEU A 163 13.75 12.24 0.47
CA LEU A 163 13.10 13.02 -0.59
C LEU A 163 13.42 14.50 -0.37
#